data_AF-A0A2A2IFG4-F1
#
_entry.id   AF-A0A2A2IFG4-F1
#
_cell.length_a   1.000
_cell.length_b   1.000
_cell.length_c   1.000
_cell.angle_alpha   90.00
_cell.angle_beta   90.00
_cell.angle_gamma   90.00
#
_symmetry.space_group_name_H-M   'P 1'
#
loop_
_entity.id
_entity.type
_entity.pdbx_description
1 polymer ?
#
loop_
_entity_poly.entity_id
_entity_poly.type
_entity_poly.pdbx_seq_one_letter_code
_entity_poly.pdbx_strand_id
1 'polypeptide(L)'
;MLKIFETKNKKEHDNVMEHLNNWASQMYSSEYDRCMKVAKSRNENVVAIFDDWWHGKRVYTDEYRLKYSKDDYDNASGIILETVSNGFG
;
A
#
# COMPACT_ATOMS: atom_id res chain seq x y z
N MET A 1 12.71 -20.70 10.28
CA MET A 1 13.32 -19.37 10.41
C MET A 1 14.47 -19.31 9.42
N LEU A 2 14.43 -18.44 8.41
CA LEU A 2 15.54 -18.30 7.46
C LEU A 2 16.80 -17.96 8.28
N LYS A 3 17.87 -18.76 8.15
CA LYS A 3 19.16 -18.63 8.86
C LYS A 3 19.92 -17.32 8.61
N ILE A 4 19.28 -16.34 7.98
CA ILE A 4 19.91 -15.13 7.43
C ILE A 4 20.02 -14.01 8.49
N PHE A 5 19.32 -14.14 9.63
CA PHE A 5 19.30 -13.10 10.67
C PHE A 5 19.64 -13.63 12.07
N GLU A 6 20.55 -14.60 12.19
CA GLU A 6 21.12 -14.93 13.51
C GLU A 6 22.01 -13.76 13.98
N THR A 7 21.52 -12.99 14.95
CA THR A 7 22.26 -11.87 15.55
C THR A 7 22.87 -12.31 16.88
N LYS A 8 24.12 -11.92 17.14
CA LYS A 8 24.87 -12.40 18.30
C LYS A 8 24.71 -11.51 19.54
N ASN A 9 24.23 -10.28 19.34
CA ASN A 9 24.03 -9.30 20.38
C ASN A 9 22.99 -8.26 19.97
N LYS A 10 22.54 -7.46 20.94
CA LYS A 10 21.52 -6.43 20.75
C LYS A 10 21.89 -5.38 19.68
N LYS A 11 23.15 -4.97 19.60
CA LYS A 11 23.60 -3.95 18.63
C LYS A 11 23.45 -4.46 17.19
N GLU A 12 23.83 -5.70 16.93
CA GLU A 12 23.63 -6.34 15.62
C GLU A 12 22.15 -6.48 15.28
N HIS A 13 21.32 -6.88 16.25
CA HIS A 13 19.87 -6.93 16.09
C HIS A 13 19.28 -5.58 15.70
N ASP A 14 19.62 -4.51 16.44
CA ASP A 14 19.08 -3.17 16.20
C ASP A 14 19.48 -2.65 14.80
N ASN A 15 20.73 -2.89 14.37
CA ASN A 15 21.18 -2.55 13.02
C ASN A 15 20.42 -3.34 11.93
N VAL A 16 20.15 -4.63 12.14
CA VAL A 16 19.36 -5.44 11.21
C VAL A 16 17.93 -4.92 11.13
N MET A 17 17.31 -4.61 12.27
CA MET A 17 15.95 -4.05 12.30
C MET A 17 15.88 -2.68 11.63
N GLU A 18 16.86 -1.80 11.84
CA GLU A 18 16.94 -0.52 11.15
C GLU A 18 17.05 -0.71 9.63
N HIS A 19 17.91 -1.63 9.18
CA HIS A 19 18.05 -1.95 7.77
C HIS A 19 16.75 -2.47 7.17
N LEU A 20 16.08 -3.42 7.85
CA LEU A 20 14.81 -3.98 7.40
C LEU A 20 13.69 -2.92 7.38
N ASN A 21 13.63 -2.05 8.38
CA ASN A 21 12.64 -0.95 8.41
C ASN A 21 12.87 0.04 7.28
N ASN A 22 14.13 0.40 7.00
CA ASN A 22 14.48 1.29 5.89
C ASN A 22 14.12 0.65 4.54
N TRP A 23 14.41 -0.63 4.37
CA TRP A 23 14.06 -1.37 3.16
C TRP A 23 12.54 -1.49 2.98
N ALA A 24 11.81 -1.84 4.04
CA ALA A 24 10.35 -1.89 4.03
C ALA A 24 9.74 -0.52 3.69
N SER A 25 10.24 0.56 4.27
CA SER A 25 9.80 1.93 3.97
C SER A 25 9.97 2.27 2.49
N GLN A 26 11.14 1.96 1.91
CA GLN A 26 11.39 2.17 0.48
C GLN A 26 10.45 1.35 -0.41
N MET A 27 10.18 0.10 -0.03
CA MET A 27 9.25 -0.76 -0.74
C MET A 27 7.82 -0.22 -0.69
N TYR A 28 7.35 0.21 0.48
CA TYR A 28 6.04 0.82 0.66
C TYR A 28 5.89 2.09 -0.18
N SER A 29 6.87 3.00 -0.16
CA SER A 29 6.85 4.20 -1.00
C SER A 29 6.84 3.86 -2.49
N SER A 30 7.62 2.86 -2.92
CA SER A 30 7.70 2.45 -4.32
C SER A 30 6.38 1.87 -4.83
N GLU A 31 5.70 1.05 -4.02
CA GLU A 31 4.40 0.48 -4.37
C GLU A 31 3.32 1.56 -4.42
N TYR A 32 3.30 2.48 -3.46
CA TYR A 32 2.40 3.64 -3.49
C TYR A 32 2.56 4.44 -4.78
N ASP A 33 3.80 4.80 -5.14
CA ASP A 33 4.08 5.58 -6.35
C ASP A 33 3.66 4.84 -7.63
N ARG A 34 3.86 3.52 -7.68
CA ARG A 34 3.42 2.67 -8.79
C ARG A 34 1.89 2.72 -8.92
N CYS A 35 1.17 2.48 -7.83
CA CYS A 35 -0.29 2.45 -7.83
C CYS A 35 -0.88 3.83 -8.12
N MET A 36 -0.28 4.90 -7.60
CA MET A 36 -0.69 6.28 -7.89
C MET A 36 -0.53 6.63 -9.38
N LYS A 37 0.51 6.13 -10.06
CA LYS A 37 0.64 6.30 -11.53
C LYS A 37 -0.48 5.59 -12.27
N VAL A 38 -0.82 4.37 -11.87
CA VAL A 38 -1.94 3.60 -12.46
C VAL A 38 -3.26 4.35 -12.22
N ALA A 39 -3.54 4.78 -10.99
CA ALA A 39 -4.75 5.51 -10.64
C ALA A 39 -4.88 6.82 -11.44
N LYS A 40 -3.79 7.61 -11.53
CA LYS A 40 -3.74 8.86 -12.32
C LYS A 40 -4.01 8.65 -13.81
N SER A 41 -3.66 7.49 -14.35
CA SER A 41 -3.98 7.15 -15.74
C SER A 41 -5.47 6.86 -15.98
N ARG A 42 -6.25 6.64 -14.91
CA ARG A 42 -7.71 6.45 -14.97
C ARG A 42 -8.42 7.79 -14.86
N ASN A 43 -8.39 8.41 -13.69
CA ASN A 43 -8.93 9.76 -13.40
C ASN A 43 -8.66 10.16 -11.93
N GLU A 44 -9.06 11.39 -11.56
CA GLU A 44 -8.88 11.94 -10.20
C GLU A 44 -9.70 11.25 -9.10
N ASN A 45 -10.87 10.69 -9.43
CA ASN A 45 -11.71 9.96 -8.46
C ASN A 45 -11.04 8.65 -8.05
N VAL A 46 -10.51 7.90 -9.02
CA VAL A 46 -9.76 6.66 -8.77
C VAL A 46 -8.54 6.93 -7.89
N VAL A 47 -7.85 8.05 -8.14
CA VAL A 47 -6.74 8.53 -7.28
C VAL A 47 -7.21 8.77 -5.86
N ALA A 48 -8.29 9.52 -5.68
CA ALA A 48 -8.82 9.84 -4.35
C ALA A 48 -9.22 8.58 -3.56
N ILE A 49 -9.88 7.62 -4.20
CA ILE A 49 -10.30 6.37 -3.55
C ILE A 49 -9.08 5.53 -3.11
N PHE A 50 -8.09 5.38 -4.00
CA PHE A 50 -6.88 4.64 -3.67
C PHE A 50 -6.06 5.32 -2.57
N ASP A 51 -5.87 6.64 -2.66
CA ASP A 51 -5.14 7.43 -1.66
C ASP A 51 -5.80 7.38 -0.28
N ASP A 52 -7.12 7.49 -0.24
CA ASP A 52 -7.91 7.37 0.99
C ASP A 52 -7.75 5.97 1.62
N TRP A 53 -7.78 4.91 0.81
CA TRP A 53 -7.55 3.55 1.29
C TRP A 53 -6.12 3.35 1.82
N TRP A 54 -5.12 3.80 1.06
CA TRP A 54 -3.71 3.67 1.43
C TRP A 54 -3.40 4.32 2.79
N HIS A 55 -4.06 5.44 3.08
CA HIS A 55 -3.95 6.15 4.36
C HIS A 55 -4.95 5.69 5.43
N GLY A 56 -5.57 4.52 5.25
CA GLY A 56 -6.35 3.82 6.28
C GLY A 56 -7.81 4.26 6.40
N LYS A 57 -8.36 5.01 5.44
CA LYS A 57 -9.80 5.32 5.45
C LYS A 57 -10.64 4.11 5.03
N ARG A 58 -11.86 4.04 5.55
CA ARG A 58 -12.82 2.96 5.27
C ARG A 58 -13.55 3.18 3.94
N VAL A 59 -12.90 2.83 2.84
CA VAL A 59 -13.46 3.04 1.48
C VAL A 59 -14.51 1.99 1.06
N TYR A 60 -14.72 0.94 1.87
CA TYR A 60 -15.67 -0.14 1.57
C TYR A 60 -17.07 0.05 2.16
N THR A 61 -17.36 1.21 2.76
CA THR A 61 -18.72 1.52 3.25
C THR A 61 -19.61 1.98 2.11
N ASP A 62 -20.92 1.73 2.23
CA ASP A 62 -21.90 2.18 1.24
C ASP A 62 -21.93 3.70 1.13
N GLU A 63 -21.82 4.41 2.26
CA GLU A 63 -21.74 5.88 2.30
C GLU A 63 -20.55 6.43 1.50
N TYR A 64 -19.41 5.74 1.53
CA TYR A 64 -18.24 6.14 0.76
C TYR A 64 -18.43 5.85 -0.72
N ARG A 65 -18.92 4.64 -1.05
CA ARG A 65 -19.19 4.18 -2.42
C ARG A 65 -20.16 5.11 -3.16
N LEU A 66 -21.18 5.62 -2.48
CA LEU A 66 -22.19 6.51 -3.07
C LEU A 66 -21.64 7.88 -3.52
N LYS A 67 -20.42 8.26 -3.10
CA LYS A 67 -19.77 9.52 -3.53
C LYS A 67 -19.16 9.45 -4.92
N TYR A 68 -18.95 8.24 -5.44
CA TYR A 68 -18.23 7.99 -6.68
C TYR A 68 -19.10 7.20 -7.66
N SER A 69 -18.74 7.25 -8.95
CA SER A 69 -19.38 6.38 -9.93
C SER A 69 -18.98 4.93 -9.67
N LYS A 70 -19.83 3.98 -10.11
CA LYS A 70 -19.51 2.55 -10.04
C LYS A 70 -18.20 2.23 -10.77
N ASP A 71 -17.98 2.84 -11.94
CA ASP A 71 -16.77 2.61 -12.74
C ASP A 71 -15.51 3.10 -12.01
N ASP A 72 -15.53 4.29 -11.41
CA ASP A 72 -14.40 4.81 -10.63
C ASP A 72 -14.09 3.90 -9.44
N TYR A 73 -15.14 3.46 -8.74
CA TYR A 73 -15.00 2.59 -7.58
C TYR A 73 -14.46 1.20 -7.95
N ASP A 74 -14.94 0.61 -9.05
CA ASP A 74 -14.48 -0.69 -9.54
C ASP A 74 -13.00 -0.62 -9.99
N ASN A 75 -12.61 0.45 -10.70
CA ASN A 75 -11.22 0.67 -11.09
C ASN A 75 -10.30 0.81 -9.86
N ALA A 76 -10.69 1.63 -8.88
CA ALA A 76 -9.91 1.79 -7.65
C ALA A 76 -9.83 0.49 -6.85
N SER A 77 -10.94 -0.24 -6.73
CA SER A 77 -10.99 -1.54 -6.04
C SER A 77 -10.09 -2.57 -6.70
N GLY A 78 -9.97 -2.56 -8.04
CA GLY A 78 -9.03 -3.40 -8.77
C GLY A 78 -7.57 -3.10 -8.42
N ILE A 79 -7.19 -1.83 -8.35
CA ILE A 79 -5.84 -1.41 -7.93
C ILE A 79 -5.59 -1.87 -6.49
N ILE A 80 -6.51 -1.60 -5.57
CA ILE A 80 -6.40 -1.99 -4.16
C ILE A 80 -6.20 -3.51 -4.02
N LEU A 81 -7.00 -4.30 -4.74
CA LEU A 81 -6.90 -5.77 -4.68
C LEU A 81 -5.53 -6.28 -5.16
N GLU A 82 -4.99 -5.69 -6.24
CA GLU A 82 -3.65 -6.01 -6.73
C GLU A 82 -2.59 -5.66 -5.67
N THR A 83 -2.66 -4.47 -5.08
CA THR A 83 -1.75 -4.01 -4.02
C THR A 83 -1.77 -4.91 -2.79
N VAL A 84 -2.96 -5.30 -2.32
CA VAL A 84 -3.12 -6.26 -1.21
C VAL A 84 -2.53 -7.62 -1.57
N SER A 85 -2.76 -8.09 -2.80
CA SER A 85 -2.20 -9.36 -3.30
C SER A 85 -0.67 -9.35 -3.35
N ASN A 86 -0.06 -8.18 -3.55
CA ASN A 86 1.38 -7.95 -3.48
C ASN A 86 1.92 -7.84 -2.03
N GLY A 87 1.05 -7.90 -1.01
CA GLY A 87 1.43 -7.86 0.41
C GLY A 87 1.47 -6.47 1.04
N PHE A 88 0.81 -5.48 0.45
CA PHE A 88 0.79 -4.08 0.91
C PHE A 88 -0.59 -3.65 1.45
N GLY A 89 -1.28 -4.55 2.17
CA GLY A 89 -2.64 -4.36 2.68
C GLY A 89 -2.79 -4.51 4.19
#